data_AF-A0AAV3EJZ1-F1
#
_entry.id   AF-A0AAV3EJZ1-F1
#
_cell.length_a   1.000
_cell.length_b   1.000
_cell.length_c   1.000
_cell.angle_alpha   90.00
_cell.angle_beta   90.00
_cell.angle_gamma   90.00
#
_symmetry.space_group_name_H-M   'P 1'
#
loop_
_entity.id
_entity.type
_entity.pdbx_description
1 polymer ?
#
loop_
_entity_poly.entity_id
_entity_poly.type
_entity_poly.pdbx_seq_one_letter_code
_entity_poly.pdbx_strand_id
1 'polypeptide(L)'
;MRLGLEKEASQKFTDISTRIKIIDDNIETLNELYKKNAFATCTTRVDEIIRSNYAYFLENSIRYNEKEKEKMSKEYEYRFEDYKKKKKDRSILDKLKDKEYSEFLHEQDKEEQDFLDELSLNMYYKDLNKEDEIEYFEDNEDKKEEEENEDR
;
A
#
# COMPACT_ATOMS: atom_id res chain seq x y z
N MET A 1 0.19 11.23 -2.38
CA MET A 1 1.42 11.39 -3.20
C MET A 1 2.13 10.05 -3.49
N ARG A 2 2.51 9.21 -2.51
CA ARG A 2 3.24 7.95 -2.78
C ARG A 2 2.45 6.84 -3.50
N LEU A 3 1.13 6.76 -3.29
CA LEU A 3 0.27 5.86 -4.08
C LEU A 3 0.29 6.19 -5.59
N GLY A 4 0.43 7.47 -5.93
CA GLY A 4 0.60 7.93 -7.32
C GLY A 4 1.93 7.45 -7.91
N LEU A 5 3.03 7.60 -7.15
CA LEU A 5 4.36 7.16 -7.57
C LEU A 5 4.46 5.64 -7.79
N GLU A 6 3.73 4.84 -7.00
CA GLU A 6 3.64 3.39 -7.21
C GLU A 6 2.81 3.05 -8.45
N LYS A 7 1.67 3.70 -8.66
CA LYS A 7 0.84 3.50 -9.86
C LYS A 7 1.60 3.89 -11.13
N GLU A 8 2.32 5.01 -11.11
CA GLU A 8 3.17 5.43 -12.23
C GLU A 8 4.31 4.44 -12.50
N ALA A 9 4.96 3.93 -11.44
CA ALA A 9 5.97 2.89 -11.58
C ALA A 9 5.37 1.59 -12.14
N SER A 10 4.13 1.27 -11.72
CA SER A 10 3.40 0.11 -12.22
C SER A 10 3.12 0.22 -13.71
N GLN A 11 2.64 1.39 -14.14
CA GLN A 11 2.32 1.64 -15.53
C GLN A 11 3.57 1.57 -16.42
N LYS A 12 4.70 2.10 -15.94
CA LYS A 12 5.98 2.04 -16.68
C LYS A 12 6.44 0.61 -16.96
N PHE A 13 6.33 -0.32 -16.00
CA PHE A 13 6.74 -1.70 -16.28
C PHE A 13 5.71 -2.44 -17.16
N THR A 14 4.41 -2.14 -17.04
CA THR A 14 3.40 -2.73 -17.93
C THR A 14 3.59 -2.27 -19.37
N ASP A 15 3.91 -1.00 -19.59
CA ASP A 15 4.17 -0.46 -20.93
C ASP A 15 5.38 -1.17 -21.56
N ILE A 16 6.46 -1.37 -20.79
CA ILE A 16 7.62 -2.12 -21.28
C ILE A 16 7.26 -3.58 -21.58
N SER A 17 6.47 -4.23 -20.72
CA SER A 17 6.00 -5.60 -20.96
C SER A 17 5.20 -5.71 -22.26
N THR A 18 4.32 -4.75 -22.55
CA THR A 18 3.59 -4.74 -23.83
C THR A 18 4.51 -4.55 -25.03
N ARG A 19 5.53 -3.69 -24.92
CA ARG A 19 6.53 -3.51 -25.99
C ARG A 19 7.35 -4.77 -26.23
N ILE A 20 7.76 -5.49 -25.18
CA ILE A 20 8.47 -6.77 -25.32
C ILE A 20 7.60 -7.77 -26.09
N LYS A 21 6.30 -7.87 -25.78
CA LYS A 21 5.39 -8.74 -26.53
C LYS A 21 5.32 -8.39 -28.01
N ILE A 22 5.21 -7.10 -28.34
CA ILE A 22 5.20 -6.64 -29.74
C ILE A 22 6.51 -7.03 -30.44
N ILE A 23 7.66 -6.89 -29.76
CA ILE A 23 8.96 -7.31 -30.31
C ILE A 23 8.99 -8.82 -30.53
N ASP A 24 8.45 -9.61 -29.61
CA ASP A 24 8.35 -11.08 -29.73
C ASP A 24 7.49 -11.49 -30.92
N ASP A 25 6.31 -10.88 -31.09
CA ASP A 25 5.44 -11.11 -32.24
C ASP A 25 6.16 -10.74 -33.56
N ASN A 26 6.93 -9.64 -33.56
CA ASN A 26 7.74 -9.22 -34.70
C ASN A 26 8.86 -10.22 -35.03
N ILE A 27 9.52 -10.79 -34.02
CA ILE A 27 10.56 -11.81 -34.21
C ILE A 27 9.93 -13.09 -34.77
N GLU A 28 8.77 -13.50 -34.26
CA GLU A 28 8.06 -14.69 -34.74
C GLU A 28 7.65 -14.53 -36.21
N THR A 29 7.02 -13.41 -36.57
CA THR A 29 6.65 -13.11 -37.95
C THR A 29 7.85 -13.06 -38.91
N LEU A 30 8.96 -12.44 -38.51
CA LEU A 30 10.19 -12.43 -39.32
C LEU A 30 10.78 -13.83 -39.49
N ASN A 31 10.74 -14.67 -38.44
CA ASN A 31 11.18 -16.06 -38.52
C ASN A 31 10.31 -16.89 -39.46
N GLU A 32 9.00 -16.68 -39.48
CA GLU A 32 8.12 -17.32 -40.44
C GLU A 32 8.42 -16.88 -41.88
N LEU A 33 8.63 -15.60 -42.11
CA LEU A 33 9.02 -15.06 -43.42
C LEU A 33 10.36 -15.64 -43.87
N TYR A 34 11.32 -15.76 -42.96
CA TYR A 34 12.62 -16.36 -43.24
C TYR A 34 12.48 -17.83 -43.65
N LYS A 35 11.68 -18.62 -42.90
CA LYS A 35 11.37 -20.02 -43.26
C LYS A 35 10.72 -20.10 -44.64
N LYS A 36 9.71 -19.27 -44.91
CA LYS A 36 9.03 -19.22 -46.23
C LYS A 36 10.01 -18.90 -47.36
N ASN A 37 10.92 -17.96 -47.15
CA ASN A 37 11.95 -17.58 -48.11
C ASN A 37 12.98 -18.70 -48.35
N ALA A 38 13.32 -19.48 -47.32
CA ALA A 38 14.26 -20.59 -47.44
C ALA A 38 13.76 -21.72 -48.35
N PHE A 39 12.44 -21.96 -48.38
CA PHE A 39 11.82 -22.98 -49.24
C PHE A 39 11.40 -22.44 -50.62
N ALA A 40 11.60 -21.15 -50.90
CA ALA A 40 11.24 -20.55 -52.18
C ALA A 40 12.17 -21.04 -53.30
N THR A 41 11.59 -21.66 -54.33
CA THR A 41 12.29 -22.07 -55.55
C THR A 41 12.57 -20.86 -56.44
N CYS A 42 13.81 -20.69 -56.88
CA CYS A 42 14.20 -19.63 -57.81
C CYS A 42 14.24 -20.18 -59.24
N THR A 43 13.66 -19.44 -60.19
CA THR A 43 13.65 -19.79 -61.62
C THR A 43 14.82 -19.18 -62.38
N THR A 44 15.28 -17.99 -61.97
CA THR A 44 16.37 -17.26 -62.63
C THR A 44 17.49 -16.91 -61.67
N ARG A 45 18.68 -16.62 -62.23
CA ARG A 45 19.84 -16.14 -61.46
C ARG A 45 19.56 -14.83 -60.72
N VAL A 46 18.71 -13.97 -61.29
CA VAL A 46 18.28 -12.72 -60.66
C VAL A 46 17.43 -13.01 -59.43
N ASP A 47 16.51 -13.98 -59.52
CA ASP A 47 15.66 -14.40 -58.39
C ASP A 47 16.51 -14.94 -57.22
N GLU A 48 17.59 -15.67 -57.50
CA GLU A 48 18.51 -16.15 -56.47
C GLU A 48 19.21 -15.01 -55.72
N ILE A 49 19.64 -13.97 -56.44
CA ILE A 49 20.28 -12.79 -55.85
C ILE A 49 19.27 -12.03 -54.98
N ILE A 50 18.05 -11.82 -55.47
CA ILE A 50 16.98 -11.17 -54.70
C ILE A 50 16.67 -11.97 -53.44
N ARG A 51 16.54 -13.30 -53.56
CA ARG A 51 16.28 -14.21 -52.43
C ARG A 51 17.38 -14.11 -51.37
N SER A 52 18.65 -14.14 -51.80
CA SER A 52 19.81 -14.04 -50.91
C SER A 52 19.85 -12.69 -50.18
N ASN A 53 19.61 -11.59 -50.89
CA ASN A 53 19.58 -10.25 -50.28
C ASN A 53 18.43 -10.11 -49.29
N TYR A 54 17.25 -10.66 -49.62
CA TYR A 54 16.10 -10.66 -48.74
C TYR A 54 16.32 -11.53 -47.50
N ALA A 55 16.94 -12.71 -47.64
CA ALA A 55 17.34 -13.56 -46.51
C ALA A 55 18.30 -12.84 -45.56
N TYR A 56 19.32 -12.15 -46.11
CA TYR A 56 20.25 -11.34 -45.33
C TYR A 56 19.56 -10.17 -44.61
N PHE A 57 18.59 -9.52 -45.24
CA PHE A 57 17.79 -8.47 -44.60
C PHE A 57 16.97 -9.02 -43.43
N LEU A 58 16.31 -10.17 -43.61
CA LEU A 58 15.52 -10.82 -42.56
C LEU A 58 16.39 -11.23 -41.38
N GLU A 59 17.55 -11.85 -41.63
CA GLU A 59 18.50 -12.25 -40.57
C GLU A 59 18.99 -11.05 -39.76
N ASN A 60 19.34 -9.95 -40.43
CA ASN A 60 19.74 -8.72 -39.74
C ASN A 60 18.59 -8.09 -38.94
N SER A 61 17.37 -8.14 -39.47
CA SER A 61 16.17 -7.60 -38.80
C SER A 61 15.81 -8.42 -37.56
N ILE A 62 15.90 -9.75 -37.63
CA ILE A 62 15.72 -10.65 -36.48
C ILE A 62 16.76 -10.31 -35.40
N ARG A 63 18.04 -10.26 -35.78
CA ARG A 63 19.13 -9.94 -34.84
C ARG A 63 18.99 -8.54 -34.22
N TYR A 64 18.46 -7.57 -34.96
CA TYR A 64 18.19 -6.24 -34.43
C TYR A 64 17.08 -6.28 -33.36
N ASN A 65 15.96 -6.94 -33.67
CA ASN A 65 14.85 -7.08 -32.73
C ASN A 65 15.23 -7.88 -31.48
N GLU A 66 16.08 -8.91 -31.60
CA GLU A 66 16.61 -9.66 -30.45
C GLU A 66 17.44 -8.77 -29.52
N LYS A 67 18.30 -7.90 -30.08
CA LYS A 67 19.08 -6.93 -29.29
C LYS A 67 18.17 -5.89 -28.63
N GLU A 68 17.11 -5.46 -29.32
CA GLU A 68 16.13 -4.54 -28.76
C GLU A 68 15.35 -5.19 -27.61
N LYS A 69 14.93 -6.45 -27.78
CA LYS A 69 14.32 -7.26 -26.72
C LYS A 69 15.21 -7.37 -25.50
N GLU A 70 16.51 -7.63 -25.68
CA GLU A 70 17.46 -7.73 -24.57
C GLU A 70 17.55 -6.41 -23.79
N LYS A 71 17.62 -5.27 -24.49
CA LYS A 71 17.63 -3.94 -23.86
C LYS A 71 16.33 -3.68 -23.09
N MET A 72 15.19 -3.95 -23.70
CA MET A 72 13.88 -3.76 -23.07
C MET A 72 13.70 -4.69 -21.86
N SER A 73 14.23 -5.91 -21.90
CA SER A 73 14.19 -6.85 -20.78
C SER A 73 15.02 -6.35 -19.60
N LYS A 74 16.21 -5.81 -19.84
CA LYS A 74 17.03 -5.16 -18.79
C LYS A 74 16.32 -3.93 -18.20
N GLU A 75 15.68 -3.12 -19.04
CA GLU A 75 14.89 -1.99 -18.54
C GLU A 75 13.68 -2.47 -17.72
N TYR A 76 13.00 -3.53 -18.15
CA TYR A 76 11.89 -4.14 -17.42
C TYR A 76 12.31 -4.55 -16.01
N GLU A 77 13.43 -5.27 -15.87
CA GLU A 77 13.96 -5.69 -14.57
C GLU A 77 14.24 -4.50 -13.66
N TYR A 78 14.91 -3.47 -14.18
CA TYR A 78 15.19 -2.24 -13.43
C TYR A 78 13.90 -1.54 -12.95
N ARG A 79 12.89 -1.41 -13.82
CA ARG A 79 11.61 -0.79 -13.44
C ARG A 79 10.83 -1.65 -12.45
N PHE A 80 10.90 -2.97 -12.58
CA PHE A 80 10.26 -3.90 -11.66
C PHE A 80 10.86 -3.81 -10.25
N GLU A 81 12.19 -3.68 -10.15
CA GLU A 81 12.86 -3.44 -8.87
C GLU A 81 12.47 -2.09 -8.25
N ASP A 82 12.40 -1.03 -9.05
CA ASP A 82 11.96 0.30 -8.60
C ASP A 82 10.51 0.25 -8.06
N TYR A 83 9.60 -0.41 -8.77
CA TYR A 83 8.23 -0.65 -8.30
C TYR A 83 8.20 -1.42 -6.98
N LYS A 84 8.98 -2.50 -6.87
CA LYS A 84 9.07 -3.33 -5.65
C LYS A 84 9.56 -2.50 -4.45
N LYS A 85 10.53 -1.61 -4.66
CA LYS A 85 11.03 -0.69 -3.63
C LYS A 85 9.95 0.28 -3.19
N LYS A 86 9.28 0.95 -4.13
CA LYS A 86 8.19 1.90 -3.84
C LYS A 86 7.00 1.25 -3.11
N LYS A 87 6.66 0.02 -3.48
CA LYS A 87 5.61 -0.77 -2.79
C LYS A 87 5.99 -1.09 -1.34
N LYS A 88 7.26 -1.46 -1.09
CA LYS A 88 7.76 -1.64 0.28
C LYS A 88 7.69 -0.34 1.08
N ASP A 89 8.14 0.77 0.50
CA ASP A 89 8.11 2.09 1.15
C ASP A 89 6.69 2.54 1.50
N ARG A 90 5.70 2.24 0.65
CA ARG A 90 4.28 2.46 0.97
C ARG A 90 3.85 1.61 2.16
N SER A 91 4.11 0.31 2.11
CA SER A 91 3.70 -0.60 3.19
C SER A 91 4.33 -0.27 4.54
N ILE A 92 5.58 0.21 4.57
CA ILE A 92 6.23 0.65 5.80
C ILE A 92 5.52 1.88 6.37
N LEU A 93 5.18 2.86 5.53
CA LEU A 93 4.45 4.04 5.97
C LEU A 93 3.04 3.71 6.46
N ASP A 94 2.33 2.84 5.76
CA ASP A 94 0.98 2.43 6.17
C ASP A 94 1.04 1.81 7.57
N LYS A 95 2.02 0.91 7.83
CA LYS A 95 2.24 0.34 9.17
C LYS A 95 2.60 1.37 10.24
N LEU A 96 3.39 2.38 9.88
CA LEU A 96 3.76 3.45 10.82
C LEU A 96 2.54 4.29 11.20
N LYS A 97 1.69 4.63 10.23
CA LYS A 97 0.43 5.34 10.47
C LYS A 97 -0.52 4.52 11.32
N ASP A 98 -0.64 3.22 11.05
CA ASP A 98 -1.47 2.34 11.86
C ASP A 98 -0.98 2.27 13.31
N LYS A 99 0.34 2.26 13.52
CA LYS A 99 0.94 2.27 14.87
C LYS A 99 0.69 3.60 15.59
N GLU A 100 0.93 4.72 14.91
CA GLU A 100 0.69 6.07 15.46
C GLU A 100 -0.79 6.26 15.83
N TYR A 101 -1.70 5.79 14.98
CA TYR A 101 -3.13 5.81 15.25
C TYR A 101 -3.52 4.92 16.44
N SER A 102 -2.91 3.73 16.54
CA SER A 102 -3.14 2.84 17.69
C SER A 102 -2.61 3.41 18.99
N GLU A 103 -1.47 4.11 18.97
CA GLU A 103 -0.91 4.79 20.13
C GLU A 103 -1.80 5.95 20.57
N PHE A 104 -2.27 6.76 19.61
CA PHE A 104 -3.23 7.84 19.86
C PHE A 104 -4.53 7.34 20.52
N LEU A 105 -5.12 6.25 20.01
CA LEU A 105 -6.31 5.64 20.62
C LEU A 105 -6.04 5.17 22.05
N HIS A 106 -4.88 4.56 22.29
CA HIS A 106 -4.54 4.09 23.63
C HIS A 106 -4.34 5.23 24.63
N GLU A 107 -3.75 6.36 24.20
CA GLU A 107 -3.64 7.57 25.02
C GLU A 107 -5.02 8.16 25.33
N GLN A 108 -5.91 8.25 24.33
CA GLN A 108 -7.27 8.74 24.53
C GLN A 108 -8.07 7.84 25.49
N ASP A 109 -8.02 6.51 25.32
CA ASP A 109 -8.68 5.56 26.21
C ASP A 109 -8.19 5.72 27.66
N LYS A 110 -6.89 5.99 27.83
CA LYS A 110 -6.29 6.22 29.14
C LYS A 110 -6.77 7.54 29.76
N GLU A 111 -6.79 8.63 29.00
CA GLU A 111 -7.33 9.92 29.47
C GLU A 111 -8.81 9.81 29.86
N GLU A 112 -9.61 9.06 29.09
CA GLU A 112 -11.01 8.81 29.41
C GLU A 112 -11.17 7.99 30.70
N GLN A 113 -10.32 6.97 30.92
CA GLN A 113 -10.31 6.21 32.18
C GLN A 113 -9.90 7.06 33.37
N ASP A 114 -8.80 7.81 33.25
CA ASP A 114 -8.33 8.69 34.32
C ASP A 114 -9.42 9.72 34.69
N PHE A 115 -10.12 10.28 33.70
CA PHE A 115 -11.25 11.20 33.93
C PHE A 115 -12.45 10.52 34.61
N LEU A 116 -12.81 9.29 34.21
CA LEU A 116 -13.90 8.54 34.83
C LEU A 116 -13.57 8.18 36.28
N ASP A 117 -12.33 7.80 36.55
CA ASP A 117 -11.86 7.50 37.90
C ASP A 117 -11.92 8.76 38.78
N GLU A 118 -11.43 9.90 38.29
CA GLU A 118 -11.56 11.20 38.97
C GLU A 118 -13.02 11.59 39.23
N LEU A 119 -13.90 11.40 38.24
CA LEU A 119 -15.32 11.68 38.39
C LEU A 119 -15.96 10.78 39.44
N SER A 120 -15.66 9.47 39.42
CA SER A 120 -16.18 8.50 40.38
C SER A 120 -15.72 8.80 41.79
N LEU A 121 -14.44 9.17 41.97
CA LEU A 121 -13.87 9.57 43.24
C LEU A 121 -14.54 10.84 43.78
N ASN A 122 -14.74 11.85 42.93
CA ASN A 122 -15.44 13.07 43.28
C ASN A 122 -16.92 12.84 43.65
N MET A 123 -17.60 11.91 42.97
CA MET A 123 -18.96 11.51 43.33
C MET A 123 -18.97 10.80 44.69
N TYR A 124 -18.06 9.85 44.91
CA TYR A 124 -17.93 9.15 46.19
C TYR A 124 -17.69 10.11 47.36
N TYR A 125 -16.77 11.06 47.23
CA TYR A 125 -16.54 12.06 48.29
C TYR A 125 -17.74 12.99 48.51
N LYS A 126 -18.51 13.30 47.46
CA LYS A 126 -19.75 14.07 47.61
C LYS A 126 -20.83 13.29 48.35
N ASP A 127 -20.92 11.99 48.11
CA ASP A 127 -21.90 11.14 48.79
C ASP A 127 -21.47 10.87 50.25
N LEU A 128 -20.18 10.69 50.53
CA LEU A 128 -19.66 10.64 51.91
C LEU A 128 -19.94 11.94 52.69
N ASN A 129 -19.65 13.10 52.09
CA ASN A 129 -19.88 14.38 52.75
C ASN A 129 -21.38 14.64 52.98
N LYS A 130 -22.27 14.05 52.17
CA LYS A 130 -23.71 14.07 52.44
C LYS A 130 -24.10 13.17 53.60
N GLU A 131 -23.50 11.99 53.73
CA GLU A 131 -23.72 11.11 54.87
C GLU A 131 -23.23 11.78 56.17
N ASP A 132 -22.06 12.41 56.15
CA ASP A 132 -21.54 13.19 57.29
C ASP A 132 -22.46 14.39 57.61
N GLU A 133 -23.01 15.09 56.60
CA GLU A 133 -23.99 16.15 56.84
C GLU A 133 -25.30 15.60 57.44
N ILE A 134 -25.81 14.46 56.97
CA ILE A 134 -27.02 13.83 57.50
C ILE A 134 -26.81 13.38 58.95
N GLU A 135 -25.69 12.73 59.26
CA GLU A 135 -25.35 12.26 60.62
C GLU A 135 -25.20 13.46 61.59
N TYR A 136 -24.60 14.57 61.16
CA TYR A 136 -24.58 15.82 61.95
C TYR A 136 -25.95 16.47 62.13
N PHE A 137 -26.89 16.32 61.19
CA PHE A 137 -28.25 16.84 61.33
C PHE A 137 -29.09 15.97 62.27
N GLU A 138 -28.99 14.64 62.17
CA GLU A 138 -29.67 13.69 63.06
C GLU A 138 -29.17 13.83 64.52
N ASP A 139 -27.85 13.89 64.74
CA ASP A 139 -27.26 14.09 66.08
C ASP A 139 -27.64 15.44 66.76
N ASN A 140 -28.03 16.44 65.97
CA ASN A 140 -28.47 17.74 66.46
C ASN A 140 -29.98 17.86 66.63
N GLU A 141 -30.77 17.03 65.93
CA GLU A 141 -32.21 16.88 66.19
C GLU A 141 -32.45 16.07 67.47
N ASP A 142 -31.73 14.96 67.66
CA ASP A 142 -31.83 14.14 68.87
C ASP A 142 -31.45 14.94 70.14
N LYS A 143 -30.42 15.79 70.08
CA LYS A 143 -30.05 16.69 71.19
C LYS A 143 -31.09 17.77 71.48
N LYS A 144 -31.84 18.23 70.47
CA LYS A 144 -32.92 19.20 70.67
C LYS A 144 -34.17 18.57 71.26
N GLU A 145 -34.47 17.32 70.90
CA GLU A 145 -35.59 16.57 71.49
C GLU A 145 -35.31 16.15 72.95
N GLU A 146 -34.04 15.92 73.32
CA GLU A 146 -33.65 15.71 74.73
C GLU A 146 -33.78 17.01 75.56
N GLU A 147 -33.35 18.16 75.05
CA GLU A 147 -33.48 19.45 75.75
C GLU A 147 -34.95 19.90 75.91
N GLU A 148 -35.84 19.64 74.95
CA GLU A 148 -37.27 19.99 75.08
C GLU A 148 -38.06 19.08 76.04
N ASN A 149 -37.55 17.89 76.37
CA ASN A 149 -38.20 16.96 77.30
C ASN A 149 -37.70 17.08 78.75
N GLU A 150 -36.59 17.78 79.01
CA GLU A 150 -36.13 18.09 80.38
C GLU A 150 -36.88 19.29 81.02
N ASP A 151 -37.59 20.10 80.22
CA ASP A 151 -38.32 21.30 80.65
C ASP A 151 -39.85 21.09 80.88
N ARG A 152 -40.33 19.84 80.96
CA ARG A 152 -41.73 19.48 81.30
C ARG A 152 -41.87 18.71 82.61
#